data_AF-A0A957BEW8-F1
#
_entry.id   AF-A0A957BEW8-F1
#
_cell.length_a   1.000
_cell.length_b   1.000
_cell.length_c   1.000
_cell.angle_alpha   90.00
_cell.angle_beta   90.00
_cell.angle_gamma   90.00
#
_symmetry.space_group_name_H-M   'P 1'
#
loop_
_entity.id
_entity.type
_entity.pdbx_description
1 polymer ?
#
loop_
_entity_poly.entity_id
_entity_poly.type
_entity_poly.pdbx_seq_one_letter_code
_entity_poly.pdbx_strand_id
1 'polypeptide(L)'
;MDKAAIIALYDQDQRINVTYPDLRRDVLPRLIRHVDKTNKMEGSIIYSQLTAETVDAAIKEQIAYFNNIDQPFEWKVFDYDQPPDLKERLAQRGFVVEEQEAIMVMPLAAADDVFWQPITHDIRKIT
;
A
#
# COMPACT_ATOMS: atom_id res chain seq x y z
N MET A 1 -13.11 10.19 -16.46
CA MET A 1 -13.26 8.97 -15.63
C MET A 1 -13.68 9.40 -14.23
N ASP A 2 -14.47 8.59 -13.53
CA ASP A 2 -14.84 8.86 -12.15
C ASP A 2 -13.67 8.55 -11.20
N LYS A 3 -13.13 9.58 -10.52
CA LYS A 3 -12.00 9.45 -9.60
C LYS A 3 -12.32 8.50 -8.45
N ALA A 4 -13.53 8.56 -7.90
CA ALA A 4 -13.92 7.74 -6.75
C ALA A 4 -14.00 6.25 -7.15
N ALA A 5 -14.55 5.96 -8.33
CA ALA A 5 -14.59 4.61 -8.87
C ALA A 5 -13.19 4.05 -9.12
N ILE A 6 -12.25 4.86 -9.62
CA ILE A 6 -10.86 4.44 -9.84
C ILE A 6 -10.15 4.16 -8.52
N ILE A 7 -10.30 5.04 -7.53
CA ILE A 7 -9.73 4.83 -6.19
C ILE A 7 -10.27 3.53 -5.59
N ALA A 8 -11.57 3.29 -5.67
CA ALA A 8 -12.17 2.06 -5.14
C ALA A 8 -11.61 0.81 -5.83
N LEU A 9 -11.42 0.84 -7.15
CA LEU A 9 -10.78 -0.27 -7.90
C LEU A 9 -9.32 -0.46 -7.51
N TYR A 10 -8.55 0.64 -7.42
CA TYR A 10 -7.15 0.60 -7.02
C TYR A 10 -7.00 0.04 -5.61
N ASP A 11 -7.79 0.53 -4.65
CA ASP A 11 -7.77 0.02 -3.28
C ASP A 11 -8.14 -1.46 -3.26
N GLN A 12 -9.20 -1.87 -3.98
CA GLN A 12 -9.62 -3.27 -4.03
C GLN A 12 -8.52 -4.20 -4.57
N ASP A 13 -7.86 -3.82 -5.66
CA ASP A 13 -6.92 -4.69 -6.36
C ASP A 13 -5.49 -4.58 -5.82
N GLN A 14 -5.01 -3.36 -5.59
CA GLN A 14 -3.61 -3.06 -5.27
C GLN A 14 -3.35 -2.90 -3.77
N ARG A 15 -4.39 -2.71 -2.94
CA ARG A 15 -4.22 -2.52 -1.49
C ARG A 15 -4.93 -3.58 -0.65
N ILE A 16 -6.07 -4.09 -1.11
CA ILE A 16 -6.87 -5.07 -0.37
C ILE A 16 -6.55 -6.48 -0.84
N ASN A 17 -6.68 -6.80 -2.12
CA ASN A 17 -6.56 -8.17 -2.63
C ASN A 17 -5.15 -8.57 -3.05
N VAL A 18 -4.22 -7.62 -3.16
CA VAL A 18 -2.86 -7.89 -3.62
C VAL A 18 -2.18 -8.93 -2.73
N THR A 19 -1.41 -9.82 -3.36
CA THR A 19 -0.57 -10.79 -2.67
C THR A 19 0.79 -10.83 -3.34
N TYR A 20 1.82 -11.06 -2.53
CA TYR A 20 3.19 -11.18 -3.01
C TYR A 20 3.77 -12.52 -2.51
N PRO A 21 4.53 -13.26 -3.34
CA PRO A 21 5.04 -14.59 -2.97
C PRO A 21 5.77 -14.61 -1.61
N ASP A 22 6.64 -13.63 -1.39
CA ASP A 22 7.53 -13.56 -0.22
C ASP A 22 6.93 -12.81 0.98
N LEU A 23 5.69 -12.32 0.87
CA LEU A 23 5.02 -11.62 1.95
C LEU A 23 3.88 -12.48 2.54
N ARG A 24 3.71 -12.42 3.87
CA ARG A 24 2.50 -12.92 4.54
C ARG A 24 1.51 -11.77 4.65
N ARG A 25 0.29 -11.97 4.14
CA ARG A 25 -0.80 -10.98 4.24
C ARG A 25 -1.69 -11.29 5.44
N ASP A 26 -1.70 -10.38 6.42
CA ASP A 26 -2.59 -10.44 7.57
C ASP A 26 -3.75 -9.46 7.35
N VAL A 27 -4.98 -9.97 7.40
CA VAL A 27 -6.21 -9.16 7.32
C VAL A 27 -6.70 -8.89 8.73
N LEU A 28 -6.61 -7.63 9.16
CA LEU A 28 -7.07 -7.16 10.47
C LEU A 28 -8.39 -6.39 10.29
N PRO A 29 -9.17 -6.16 11.38
CA PRO A 29 -10.49 -5.54 11.25
C PRO A 29 -10.54 -4.17 10.57
N ARG A 30 -9.44 -3.40 10.63
CA ARG A 30 -9.37 -2.02 10.11
C ARG A 30 -8.16 -1.76 9.22
N LEU A 31 -7.31 -2.76 8.98
CA LEU A 31 -6.11 -2.57 8.18
C LEU A 31 -5.63 -3.90 7.61
N ILE A 32 -4.82 -3.82 6.56
CA ILE A 32 -4.13 -4.97 5.97
C ILE A 32 -2.65 -4.69 6.05
N ARG A 33 -1.91 -5.67 6.59
CA ARG A 33 -0.45 -5.61 6.65
C ARG A 33 0.17 -6.78 5.93
N HIS A 34 1.34 -6.53 5.38
CA HIS A 34 2.24 -7.52 4.83
C HIS A 34 3.46 -7.63 5.74
N VAL A 35 3.89 -8.86 5.97
CA VAL A 35 5.07 -9.20 6.77
C VAL A 35 6.04 -9.95 5.87
N ASP A 36 7.29 -9.50 5.79
CA ASP A 36 8.31 -10.18 4.99
C ASP A 36 8.65 -11.54 5.62
N LYS A 37 8.62 -12.60 4.81
CA LYS A 37 8.96 -13.97 5.24
C LYS A 37 10.45 -14.27 5.10
N THR A 38 11.19 -13.42 4.38
CA THR A 38 12.57 -13.69 3.97
C THR A 38 13.61 -13.03 4.87
N ASN A 39 13.20 -12.08 5.71
CA ASN A 39 14.06 -11.18 6.49
C ASN A 39 15.05 -10.39 5.63
N LYS A 40 14.68 -10.09 4.38
CA LYS A 40 15.47 -9.31 3.42
C LYS A 40 14.79 -8.02 3.02
N MET A 41 13.50 -7.90 3.31
CA MET A 41 12.67 -6.74 2.99
C MET A 41 12.00 -6.24 4.27
N GLU A 42 11.34 -5.10 4.16
CA GLU A 42 10.50 -4.58 5.23
C GLU A 42 9.05 -5.08 5.09
N GLY A 43 8.32 -5.04 6.21
CA GLY A 43 6.87 -5.18 6.20
C GLY A 43 6.19 -3.90 5.72
N SER A 44 4.88 -3.96 5.52
CA SER A 44 4.13 -2.78 5.08
C SER A 44 2.68 -2.81 5.56
N ILE A 45 2.14 -1.68 6.02
CA ILE A 45 0.70 -1.46 6.10
C ILE A 45 0.25 -0.86 4.76
N ILE A 46 -0.52 -1.63 3.98
CA ILE A 46 -0.89 -1.24 2.59
C ILE A 46 -2.31 -0.67 2.48
N TYR A 47 -3.17 -0.96 3.45
CA TYR A 47 -4.54 -0.46 3.52
C TYR A 47 -4.93 -0.20 4.96
N SER A 48 -5.64 0.89 5.21
CA SER A 48 -6.20 1.19 6.52
C SER A 48 -7.52 1.96 6.41
N GLN A 49 -8.54 1.50 7.13
CA GLN A 49 -9.83 2.17 7.29
C GLN A 49 -9.98 2.62 8.75
N LEU A 50 -9.36 3.75 9.06
CA LEU A 50 -9.28 4.29 10.41
C LEU A 50 -10.20 5.49 10.58
N THR A 51 -10.47 5.80 11.84
CA THR A 51 -11.19 7.00 12.28
C THR A 51 -10.33 7.78 13.26
N ALA A 52 -10.70 9.02 13.57
CA ALA A 52 -9.99 9.83 14.56
C ALA A 52 -9.88 9.14 15.93
N GLU A 53 -10.85 8.31 16.30
CA GLU A 53 -10.89 7.59 17.58
C GLU A 53 -10.04 6.31 17.58
N THR A 54 -9.80 5.73 16.40
CA THR A 54 -9.15 4.41 16.28
C THR A 54 -7.71 4.48 15.79
N VAL A 55 -7.33 5.57 15.14
CA VAL A 55 -6.00 5.75 14.52
C VAL A 55 -4.85 5.58 15.52
N ASP A 56 -4.92 6.22 16.68
CA ASP A 56 -3.79 6.23 17.62
C ASP A 56 -3.53 4.85 18.24
N ALA A 57 -4.60 4.09 18.46
CA ALA A 57 -4.53 2.71 18.94
C ALA A 57 -3.96 1.79 17.86
N ALA A 58 -4.43 1.93 16.61
CA ALA A 58 -3.95 1.14 15.48
C ALA A 58 -2.46 1.36 15.22
N ILE A 59 -1.99 2.62 15.21
CA ILE A 59 -0.57 2.95 15.05
C ILE A 59 0.26 2.29 16.16
N LYS A 60 -0.17 2.42 17.42
CA LYS A 60 0.55 1.82 18.56
C LYS A 60 0.62 0.30 18.46
N GLU A 61 -0.47 -0.35 18.05
CA GLU A 61 -0.54 -1.80 17.87
C GLU A 61 0.46 -2.27 16.79
N GLN A 62 0.49 -1.60 15.62
CA GLN A 62 1.38 -2.02 14.54
C GLN A 62 2.86 -1.78 14.88
N ILE A 63 3.21 -0.65 15.53
CA ILE A 63 4.57 -0.43 16.04
C ILE A 63 4.97 -1.56 17.00
N ALA A 64 4.10 -1.89 17.97
CA ALA A 64 4.39 -2.96 18.93
C ALA A 64 4.54 -4.33 18.24
N TYR A 65 3.71 -4.60 17.23
CA TYR A 65 3.76 -5.84 16.48
C TYR A 65 5.09 -6.00 15.73
N PHE A 66 5.49 -5.00 14.94
CA PHE A 66 6.71 -5.06 14.13
C PHE A 66 7.97 -5.06 15.00
N ASN A 67 7.97 -4.34 16.11
CA ASN A 67 9.05 -4.43 17.11
C ASN A 67 9.18 -5.84 17.71
N ASN A 68 8.05 -6.52 17.98
CA ASN A 68 8.08 -7.86 18.58
C ASN A 68 8.64 -8.93 17.63
N ILE A 69 8.56 -8.71 16.32
CA ILE A 69 9.13 -9.62 15.31
C ILE A 69 10.47 -9.13 14.75
N ASP A 70 11.03 -8.04 15.30
CA ASP A 70 12.30 -7.43 14.89
C ASP A 70 12.39 -7.17 13.37
N GLN A 71 11.33 -6.60 12.79
CA GLN A 71 11.26 -6.31 11.35
C GLN A 71 10.87 -4.85 11.12
N PRO A 72 11.62 -4.09 10.28
CA PRO A 72 11.22 -2.74 9.89
C PRO A 72 9.93 -2.79 9.05
N PHE A 73 9.21 -1.67 8.98
CA PHE A 73 8.03 -1.58 8.14
C PHE A 73 7.72 -0.15 7.71
N GLU A 74 7.02 -0.06 6.58
CA GLU A 74 6.44 1.17 6.07
C GLU A 74 4.92 1.24 6.29
N TRP A 75 4.35 2.44 6.25
CA TRP A 75 2.91 2.66 6.18
C TRP A 75 2.59 3.47 4.93
N LYS A 76 1.95 2.84 3.93
CA LYS A 76 1.52 3.53 2.71
C LYS A 76 0.29 4.38 3.01
N VAL A 77 0.46 5.70 2.95
CA VAL A 77 -0.60 6.69 3.21
C VAL A 77 -1.01 7.38 1.92
N PHE A 78 -2.31 7.43 1.68
CA PHE A 78 -2.89 8.12 0.52
C PHE A 78 -3.61 9.40 0.97
N ASP A 79 -3.68 10.40 0.09
CA ASP A 79 -4.30 11.71 0.38
C ASP A 79 -5.80 11.63 0.70
N TYR A 80 -6.44 10.51 0.37
CA TYR A 80 -7.84 10.20 0.66
C TYR A 80 -8.03 9.28 1.87
N ASP A 81 -6.96 8.80 2.51
CA ASP A 81 -7.07 7.98 3.72
C ASP A 81 -7.65 8.81 4.89
N GLN A 82 -8.31 8.11 5.82
CA GLN A 82 -8.87 8.72 7.04
C GLN A 82 -8.07 8.30 8.28
N PRO A 83 -7.90 9.19 9.26
CA PRO A 83 -8.26 10.62 9.21
C PRO A 83 -7.31 11.43 8.30
N PRO A 84 -7.69 12.65 7.85
CA PRO A 84 -6.86 13.45 6.94
C PRO A 84 -5.49 13.85 7.53
N ASP A 85 -5.34 13.79 8.86
CA ASP A 85 -4.09 14.05 9.58
C ASP A 85 -3.28 12.77 9.88
N LEU A 86 -3.60 11.64 9.21
CA LEU A 86 -2.94 10.35 9.44
C LEU A 86 -1.42 10.44 9.25
N LYS A 87 -0.96 11.13 8.21
CA LYS A 87 0.47 11.32 7.93
C LYS A 87 1.18 12.05 9.07
N GLU A 88 0.57 13.11 9.59
CA GLU A 88 1.11 13.90 10.71
C GLU A 88 1.15 13.08 12.00
N ARG A 89 0.12 12.26 12.26
CA ARG A 89 0.07 11.36 13.42
C ARG A 89 1.16 10.29 13.36
N LEU A 90 1.40 9.72 12.18
CA LEU A 90 2.50 8.77 11.97
C LEU A 90 3.86 9.44 12.21
N ALA A 91 4.09 10.62 11.66
CA ALA A 91 5.33 11.38 11.89
C ALA A 91 5.58 11.67 13.37
N GLN A 92 4.55 12.04 14.13
CA GLN A 92 4.63 12.24 15.60
C GLN A 92 4.98 10.96 16.38
N ARG A 93 4.87 9.78 15.76
CA ARG A 93 5.22 8.48 16.34
C ARG A 93 6.54 7.92 15.81
N GLY A 94 7.33 8.75 15.14
CA GLY A 94 8.69 8.41 14.72
C GLY A 94 8.79 7.80 13.31
N PHE A 95 7.70 7.79 12.54
CA PHE A 95 7.79 7.48 11.11
C PHE A 95 8.49 8.63 10.37
N VAL A 96 9.32 8.27 9.38
CA VAL A 96 9.91 9.23 8.45
C VAL A 96 8.98 9.35 7.24
N VAL A 97 8.57 10.58 6.93
CA VAL A 97 7.76 10.84 5.73
C VAL A 97 8.70 10.90 4.53
N GLU A 98 8.51 9.98 3.59
CA GLU A 98 9.29 9.91 2.35
C GLU A 98 8.75 10.86 1.27
N GLU A 99 9.37 10.82 0.09
CA GLU A 99 8.95 11.61 -1.07
C GLU A 99 7.51 11.27 -1.49
N GLN A 100 6.80 12.30 -1.97
CA GLN A 100 5.43 12.11 -2.43
C GLN A 100 5.42 11.41 -3.79
N GLU A 101 4.66 10.33 -3.88
CA GLU A 101 4.37 9.62 -5.12
C GLU A 101 2.94 9.92 -5.63
N ALA A 102 2.69 9.61 -6.90
CA ALA A 102 1.37 9.79 -7.52
C ALA A 102 0.93 8.54 -8.27
N ILE A 103 -0.34 8.16 -8.11
CA ILE A 103 -0.98 7.17 -8.98
C ILE A 103 -1.34 7.86 -10.30
N MET A 104 -0.77 7.35 -11.39
CA MET A 104 -1.08 7.78 -12.75
C MET A 104 -2.13 6.86 -13.37
N VAL A 105 -3.09 7.43 -14.06
CA VAL A 105 -4.19 6.68 -14.68
C VAL A 105 -4.36 7.12 -16.13
N MET A 106 -4.35 6.16 -17.06
CA MET A 106 -4.52 6.40 -18.48
C MET A 106 -5.64 5.52 -19.04
N PRO A 107 -6.66 6.09 -19.72
CA PRO A 107 -7.60 5.29 -20.48
C PRO A 107 -6.89 4.58 -21.64
N LEU A 108 -6.95 3.25 -21.68
CA LEU A 108 -6.27 2.48 -22.74
C LEU A 108 -6.79 2.82 -24.14
N ALA A 109 -8.08 3.17 -24.29
CA ALA A 109 -8.65 3.58 -25.57
C ALA A 109 -8.08 4.92 -26.11
N ALA A 110 -7.38 5.67 -25.26
CA ALA A 110 -6.71 6.92 -25.62
C ALA A 110 -5.17 6.77 -25.61
N ALA A 111 -4.65 5.55 -25.44
CA ALA A 111 -3.22 5.30 -25.46
C ALA A 111 -2.69 5.38 -26.89
N ASP A 112 -1.53 6.01 -27.06
CA ASP A 112 -0.84 6.13 -28.35
C ASP A 112 -0.52 4.75 -28.97
N ASP A 113 -0.50 4.69 -30.30
CA ASP A 113 -0.20 3.47 -31.07
C ASP A 113 1.19 2.87 -30.79
N VAL A 114 2.09 3.65 -30.18
CA VAL A 114 3.40 3.18 -29.74
C VAL A 114 3.28 2.08 -28.68
N PHE A 115 2.22 2.10 -27.85
CA PHE A 115 2.00 1.09 -26.81
C PHE A 115 1.47 -0.25 -27.35
N TRP A 116 1.06 -0.28 -28.62
CA TRP A 116 0.46 -1.47 -29.26
C TRP A 116 1.41 -2.13 -30.29
N GLN A 117 2.67 -1.72 -30.33
CA GLN A 117 3.66 -2.32 -31.23
C GLN A 117 3.94 -3.79 -30.84
N PRO A 118 4.23 -4.67 -31.81
CA PRO A 118 4.58 -6.05 -31.52
C PRO A 118 5.75 -6.15 -30.54
N ILE A 119 5.64 -7.06 -29.58
CA ILE A 119 6.69 -7.34 -28.61
C ILE A 119 7.86 -8.01 -29.35
N THR A 120 9.02 -7.36 -29.36
CA THR A 120 10.25 -7.86 -30.01
C THR A 120 11.16 -8.65 -29.07
N HIS A 121 10.86 -8.63 -27.77
CA HIS A 121 11.63 -9.30 -26.72
C HIS A 121 10.92 -10.59 -26.29
N ASP A 122 11.70 -11.58 -25.89
CA ASP A 122 11.17 -12.81 -25.29
C ASP A 122 10.66 -12.51 -23.87
N ILE A 123 9.34 -12.56 -23.68
CA ILE A 123 8.70 -12.37 -22.37
C ILE A 123 8.35 -13.73 -21.80
N ARG A 124 8.94 -14.04 -20.65
CA ARG A 124 8.68 -15.28 -19.92
C ARG A 124 8.14 -14.96 -18.54
N LYS A 125 7.15 -15.76 -18.10
CA LYS A 125 6.72 -15.75 -16.71
C LYS A 125 7.88 -16.25 -15.86
N ILE A 126 8.20 -15.52 -14.79
CA ILE A 126 9.14 -16.02 -13.78
C ILE A 126 8.48 -17.23 -13.11
N THR A 127 9.15 -18.38 -13.20
CA THR A 127 8.75 -19.65 -12.56
C THR A 127 9.62 -19.93 -11.36
#